data_AF-A0A964Q441-F1
#
_entry.id   AF-A0A964Q441-F1
#
_cell.length_a   1.000
_cell.length_b   1.000
_cell.length_c   1.000
_cell.angle_alpha   90.00
_cell.angle_beta   90.00
_cell.angle_gamma   90.00
#
_symmetry.space_group_name_H-M   'P 1'
#
loop_
_entity.id
_entity.type
_entity.pdbx_description
1 polymer ?
#
loop_
_entity_poly.entity_id
_entity_poly.type
_entity_poly.pdbx_seq_one_letter_code
_entity_poly.pdbx_strand_id
1 'polypeptide(L)'
;MELDMHFVNGSLHASGRDLVGAFFFKGKYDLASGKCHWTKTYPGKHEVLYQGYQEGKSIWGAWEIAESFFGIALKGGFKIWPGETGAREGEELHEEVEVEIELVVPAMAPRLAR
;
A
#
# COMPACT_ATOMS: atom_id res chain seq x y z
N MET A 1 10.45 4.32 9.16
CA MET A 1 10.27 4.05 7.72
C MET A 1 10.74 5.27 6.97
N GLU A 2 11.43 5.08 5.86
CA GLU A 2 11.92 6.14 4.99
C GLU A 2 11.31 5.98 3.60
N LEU A 3 10.84 7.07 3.02
CA LEU A 3 10.29 7.12 1.67
C LEU A 3 10.62 8.48 1.06
N ASP A 4 11.43 8.48 0.01
CA ASP A 4 11.66 9.63 -0.84
C ASP A 4 11.00 9.37 -2.19
N MET A 5 10.06 10.22 -2.59
CA MET A 5 9.14 10.00 -3.71
C MET A 5 9.05 11.23 -4.60
N HIS A 6 9.29 11.02 -5.89
CA HIS A 6 9.38 12.06 -6.90
C HIS A 6 8.35 11.83 -8.01
N PHE A 7 7.61 12.89 -8.33
CA PHE A 7 6.63 12.92 -9.41
C PHE A 7 7.10 13.91 -10.47
N VAL A 8 7.42 13.43 -11.67
CA VAL A 8 7.92 14.28 -12.76
C VAL A 8 7.40 13.78 -14.09
N ASN A 9 6.78 14.67 -14.88
CA ASN A 9 6.33 14.40 -16.25
C ASN A 9 5.54 13.09 -16.41
N GLY A 10 4.59 12.82 -15.49
CA GLY A 10 3.76 11.61 -15.52
C GLY A 10 4.48 10.33 -15.07
N SER A 11 5.73 10.45 -14.59
CA SER A 11 6.53 9.34 -14.06
C SER A 11 6.66 9.43 -12.56
N LEU A 12 6.56 8.28 -11.90
CA LEU A 12 6.68 8.12 -10.46
C LEU A 12 7.92 7.28 -10.17
N HIS A 13 8.83 7.86 -9.39
CA HIS A 13 10.03 7.20 -8.90
C HIS A 13 10.12 7.39 -7.40
N ALA A 14 10.48 6.35 -6.66
CA ALA A 14 10.70 6.47 -5.24
C ALA A 14 11.80 5.51 -4.79
N SER A 15 12.39 5.80 -3.64
CA SER A 15 13.26 4.86 -2.93
C SER A 15 13.10 5.01 -1.44
N GLY A 16 13.46 3.97 -0.69
CA GLY A 16 13.32 4.02 0.75
C GLY A 16 13.69 2.72 1.42
N ARG A 17 13.36 2.66 2.71
CA ARG A 17 13.62 1.50 3.56
C ARG A 17 12.53 1.34 4.62
N ASP A 18 12.13 0.10 4.83
CA ASP A 18 11.24 -0.30 5.92
C ASP A 18 11.72 -1.62 6.57
N LEU A 19 10.85 -2.24 7.39
CA LEU A 19 11.15 -3.48 8.11
C LEU A 19 11.42 -4.68 7.17
N VAL A 20 10.91 -4.65 5.93
CA VAL A 20 11.23 -5.67 4.93
C VAL A 20 12.61 -5.41 4.35
N GLY A 21 13.00 -4.16 4.11
CA GLY A 21 14.34 -3.78 3.68
C GLY A 21 14.35 -2.55 2.77
N ALA A 22 15.43 -2.41 2.01
CA ALA A 22 15.51 -1.37 0.98
C ALA A 22 14.54 -1.69 -0.17
N PHE A 23 13.93 -0.66 -0.74
CA PHE A 23 13.02 -0.77 -1.86
C PHE A 23 13.14 0.42 -2.81
N PHE A 24 12.64 0.24 -4.03
CA PHE A 24 12.42 1.34 -4.98
C PHE A 24 11.06 1.21 -5.66
N PHE A 25 10.49 2.33 -6.10
CA PHE A 25 9.26 2.36 -6.89
C PHE A 25 9.56 2.79 -8.32
N LYS A 26 8.81 2.21 -9.27
CA LYS A 26 8.76 2.67 -10.65
C LYS A 26 7.32 2.63 -11.14
N GLY A 27 6.82 3.74 -11.67
CA GLY A 27 5.44 3.83 -12.09
C GLY A 27 5.12 5.06 -12.89
N LYS A 28 3.82 5.28 -13.08
CA LYS A 28 3.26 6.43 -13.80
C LYS A 28 2.06 7.01 -13.06
N TYR A 29 1.78 8.27 -13.35
CA TYR A 29 0.57 8.96 -12.94
C TYR A 29 0.04 9.81 -14.08
N ASP A 30 -1.26 10.04 -14.06
CA ASP A 30 -1.98 10.86 -15.02
C ASP A 30 -2.81 11.90 -14.25
N LEU A 31 -2.51 13.18 -14.49
CA LEU A 31 -3.19 14.30 -13.84
C LEU A 31 -4.61 14.53 -14.36
N ALA A 32 -4.91 14.15 -15.60
CA ALA A 32 -6.24 14.33 -16.19
C ALA A 32 -7.23 13.30 -15.63
N SER A 33 -6.79 12.04 -15.46
CA SER A 33 -7.64 10.97 -14.93
C SER A 33 -7.46 10.72 -13.43
N GLY A 34 -6.45 11.32 -12.80
CA GLY A 34 -6.06 11.04 -11.41
C GLY A 34 -5.45 9.65 -11.20
N LYS A 35 -5.35 8.82 -12.25
CA LYS A 35 -4.85 7.44 -12.14
C LYS A 35 -3.37 7.41 -11.84
N CYS A 36 -2.97 6.49 -10.99
CA CYS A 36 -1.57 6.19 -10.73
C CYS A 36 -1.38 4.69 -10.54
N HIS A 37 -0.22 4.20 -11.00
CA HIS A 37 0.16 2.82 -10.82
C HIS A 37 1.68 2.72 -10.75
N TRP A 38 2.18 1.89 -9.83
CA TRP A 38 3.61 1.68 -9.66
C TRP A 38 3.90 0.30 -9.10
N THR A 39 5.12 -0.16 -9.30
CA THR A 39 5.64 -1.37 -8.67
C THR A 39 6.63 -0.96 -7.58
N LYS A 40 6.43 -1.45 -6.36
CA LYS A 40 7.43 -1.42 -5.28
C LYS A 40 8.23 -2.72 -5.36
N THR A 41 9.53 -2.61 -5.58
CA THR A 41 10.43 -3.76 -5.67
C THR A 41 11.34 -3.80 -4.46
N TYR A 42 11.35 -4.93 -3.75
CA TYR A 42 12.37 -5.28 -2.76
C TYR A 42 13.41 -6.17 -3.45
N PRO A 43 14.64 -5.69 -3.73
CA PRO A 43 15.63 -6.45 -4.47
C PRO A 43 15.89 -7.83 -3.87
N GLY A 44 15.78 -8.86 -4.70
CA GLY A 44 15.97 -10.26 -4.28
C GLY A 44 14.88 -10.83 -3.37
N LYS A 45 13.73 -10.16 -3.24
CA LYS A 45 12.60 -10.62 -2.41
C LYS A 45 11.31 -10.74 -3.24
N HIS A 46 10.51 -9.68 -3.27
CA HIS A 46 9.21 -9.68 -3.94
C HIS A 46 8.89 -8.28 -4.47
N GLU A 47 7.87 -8.23 -5.32
CA GLU A 47 7.29 -7.01 -5.84
C GLU A 47 5.88 -6.83 -5.28
N VAL A 48 5.48 -5.58 -5.14
CA VAL A 48 4.12 -5.18 -4.78
C VAL A 48 3.63 -4.24 -5.87
N LEU A 49 2.55 -4.62 -6.54
CA LEU A 49 1.91 -3.82 -7.58
C LEU A 49 0.86 -2.92 -6.93
N TYR A 50 0.94 -1.62 -7.17
CA TYR A 50 -0.03 -0.64 -6.70
C TYR A 50 -0.80 -0.07 -7.88
N GLN A 51 -2.11 0.04 -7.72
CA GLN A 51 -3.02 0.71 -8.64
C GLN A 51 -3.98 1.58 -7.83
N GLY A 52 -4.11 2.84 -8.20
CA GLY A 52 -4.90 3.78 -7.43
C GLY A 52 -5.27 5.05 -8.16
N TYR A 53 -5.87 5.96 -7.38
CA TYR A 53 -6.36 7.25 -7.81
C TYR A 53 -5.91 8.31 -6.82
N GLN A 54 -5.52 9.47 -7.35
CA GLN A 54 -5.34 10.68 -6.58
C GLN A 54 -6.72 11.29 -6.30
N GLU A 55 -6.99 11.54 -5.02
CA GLU A 55 -8.20 12.20 -4.55
C GLU A 55 -7.83 13.25 -3.50
N GLY A 56 -8.02 14.53 -3.86
CA GLY A 56 -7.64 15.65 -3.02
C GLY A 56 -6.13 15.69 -2.76
N LYS A 57 -5.71 15.48 -1.51
CA LYS A 57 -4.30 15.41 -1.12
C LYS A 57 -3.80 13.97 -0.96
N SER A 58 -4.66 12.97 -1.12
CA SER A 58 -4.34 11.58 -0.86
C SER A 58 -4.25 10.77 -2.16
N ILE A 59 -3.59 9.62 -2.08
CA ILE A 59 -3.66 8.59 -3.11
C ILE A 59 -4.23 7.34 -2.45
N TRP A 60 -5.28 6.75 -3.02
CA TRP A 60 -5.87 5.52 -2.51
C TRP A 60 -6.02 4.48 -3.62
N GLY A 61 -6.14 3.22 -3.26
CA GLY A 61 -6.29 2.16 -4.23
C GLY A 61 -6.08 0.76 -3.66
N ALA A 62 -5.61 -0.14 -4.51
CA ALA A 62 -5.30 -1.51 -4.14
C ALA A 62 -3.84 -1.86 -4.42
N TRP A 63 -3.31 -2.74 -3.58
CA TRP A 63 -2.01 -3.38 -3.79
C TRP A 63 -2.18 -4.89 -4.00
N GLU A 64 -1.24 -5.48 -4.72
CA GLU A 64 -1.18 -6.91 -4.99
C GLU A 64 0.26 -7.43 -4.90
N ILE A 65 0.44 -8.60 -4.31
CA ILE A 65 1.65 -9.42 -4.40
C ILE A 65 1.23 -10.70 -5.12
N ALA A 66 1.52 -10.78 -6.42
CA ALA A 66 1.08 -11.90 -7.27
C ALA A 66 1.70 -13.24 -6.82
N GLU A 67 2.98 -13.21 -6.43
CA GLU A 67 3.73 -14.37 -5.98
C GLU A 67 4.24 -14.14 -4.55
N SER A 68 3.43 -14.51 -3.57
CA SER A 68 3.87 -14.50 -2.17
C SER A 68 4.67 -15.75 -1.81
N PHE A 69 5.38 -15.70 -0.68
CA PHE A 69 6.15 -16.83 -0.15
C PHE A 69 5.34 -18.13 0.01
N PHE A 70 4.02 -18.03 0.22
CA PHE A 70 3.14 -19.18 0.41
C PHE A 70 2.50 -19.69 -0.89
N GLY A 71 2.90 -19.15 -2.06
CA GLY A 71 2.33 -19.54 -3.35
C GLY A 71 0.89 -19.06 -3.58
N ILE A 72 0.42 -18.10 -2.78
CA ILE A 72 -0.90 -17.47 -2.91
C ILE A 72 -0.74 -16.00 -3.26
N ALA A 73 -1.66 -15.45 -4.07
CA ALA A 73 -1.71 -14.02 -4.32
C ALA A 73 -2.26 -13.29 -3.08
N LEU A 74 -1.58 -12.22 -2.65
CA LEU A 74 -2.04 -11.34 -1.58
C LEU A 74 -2.51 -10.02 -2.17
N LYS A 75 -3.57 -9.45 -1.60
CA LYS A 75 -4.10 -8.15 -2.02
C LYS A 75 -4.70 -7.39 -0.86
N GLY A 76 -4.79 -6.08 -0.98
CA GLY A 76 -5.44 -5.22 0.00
C GLY A 76 -5.65 -3.80 -0.50
N GLY A 77 -6.38 -3.01 0.28
CA GLY A 77 -6.51 -1.57 0.05
C GLY A 77 -5.32 -0.80 0.60
N PHE A 78 -5.13 0.43 0.13
CA PHE A 78 -4.20 1.38 0.72
C PHE A 78 -4.74 2.82 0.60
N LYS A 79 -4.24 3.69 1.49
CA LYS A 79 -4.37 5.15 1.42
C LYS A 79 -3.04 5.78 1.84
N ILE A 80 -2.49 6.64 1.00
CA ILE A 80 -1.26 7.40 1.22
C ILE A 80 -1.65 8.85 1.44
N TRP A 81 -1.24 9.38 2.58
CA TRP A 81 -1.42 10.77 2.94
C TRP A 81 -0.13 11.56 2.70
N PRO A 82 -0.20 12.88 2.47
CA PRO A 82 0.98 13.72 2.53
C PRO A 82 1.56 13.65 3.94
N GLY A 83 2.89 13.57 4.05
CA GLY A 83 3.55 13.85 5.33
C GLY A 83 3.40 15.33 5.73
N GLU A 84 3.78 15.67 6.96
CA GLU A 84 3.75 17.05 7.49
C GLU A 84 4.47 18.07 6.59
N THR A 85 5.48 17.63 5.83
CA THR A 85 6.22 18.48 4.86
C THR A 85 5.40 18.88 3.63
N GLY A 86 4.25 18.25 3.38
CA GLY A 86 3.31 18.56 2.28
C GLY A 86 2.00 19.20 2.76
N ALA A 87 1.77 19.30 4.06
CA ALA A 87 0.66 20.06 4.61
C ALA A 87 1.02 21.55 4.56
N ARG A 88 0.31 22.34 3.74
CA ARG A 88 0.28 23.79 3.96
C ARG A 88 -0.24 24.00 5.40
N GLU A 89 0.51 24.75 6.22
CA GLU A 89 0.15 25.04 7.62
C GLU A 89 -1.33 25.38 7.76
N GLY A 90 -2.05 24.62 8.61
CA GLY A 90 -3.37 25.04 9.12
C GLY A 90 -4.55 24.07 8.99
N GLU A 91 -4.36 22.79 8.65
CA GLU A 91 -5.51 21.85 8.56
C GLU A 91 -5.29 20.61 9.44
N GLU A 92 -5.94 20.61 10.61
CA GLU A 92 -6.11 19.42 11.46
C GLU A 92 -6.96 18.39 10.70
N LEU A 93 -6.41 17.19 10.47
CA LEU A 93 -7.14 16.06 9.90
C LEU A 93 -7.29 14.99 10.98
N HIS A 94 -8.48 14.92 11.59
CA HIS A 94 -8.92 13.75 12.36
C HIS A 94 -9.36 12.65 11.40
N GLU A 95 -8.81 11.45 11.56
CA GLU A 95 -9.43 10.23 11.05
C GLU A 95 -9.30 9.14 12.12
N GLU A 96 -10.36 8.98 12.92
CA GLU A 96 -10.59 7.78 13.72
C GLU A 96 -11.36 6.79 12.86
N VAL A 97 -10.82 5.58 12.67
CA VAL A 97 -11.61 4.43 12.22
C VAL A 97 -11.36 3.30 13.21
N GLU A 98 -12.33 3.09 14.10
CA GLU A 98 -12.41 1.93 14.97
C GLU A 98 -12.85 0.73 14.10
N VAL A 99 -11.98 -0.25 13.92
CA VAL A 99 -12.32 -1.51 13.23
C VAL A 99 -12.58 -2.58 14.29
N GLU A 100 -13.83 -2.92 14.52
CA GLU A 100 -14.21 -4.14 15.26
C GLU A 100 -13.82 -5.38 14.43
N ILE A 101 -12.92 -6.21 14.95
CA ILE A 101 -12.57 -7.50 14.36
C ILE A 101 -13.34 -8.60 15.10
N GLU A 102 -14.38 -9.14 14.47
CA GLU A 102 -15.08 -10.33 14.97
C GLU A 102 -14.27 -11.60 14.60
N LEU A 103 -13.61 -12.19 15.60
CA LEU A 103 -12.88 -13.44 15.46
C LEU A 103 -13.85 -14.63 15.45
N VAL A 104 -14.24 -15.10 14.26
CA VAL A 104 -14.92 -16.40 14.11
C VAL A 104 -13.89 -17.52 14.18
N VAL A 105 -13.78 -18.18 15.33
CA VAL A 105 -13.03 -19.44 15.49
C VAL A 105 -13.91 -20.62 15.04
N PRO A 106 -13.54 -21.39 14.01
CA PRO A 106 -14.27 -22.59 13.66
C PRO A 106 -14.05 -23.67 14.72
N ALA A 107 -15.14 -24.23 15.24
CA ALA A 107 -15.11 -25.34 16.20
C ALA A 107 -14.50 -26.59 15.56
N MET A 108 -13.39 -27.08 16.12
CA MET A 108 -12.80 -28.35 15.73
C MET A 108 -13.62 -29.49 16.36
N ALA A 109 -14.34 -30.26 15.53
CA ALA A 109 -15.10 -31.42 16.00
C ALA A 109 -14.16 -32.53 16.53
N PRO A 110 -14.49 -33.18 17.65
CA PRO A 110 -13.65 -34.26 18.18
C PRO A 110 -13.70 -35.48 17.26
N ARG A 111 -12.53 -36.05 16.95
CA ARG A 111 -12.42 -37.35 16.29
C ARG A 111 -12.97 -38.43 17.21
N LEU A 112 -13.96 -39.18 16.73
CA LEU A 112 -14.44 -40.41 17.37
C LEU A 112 -13.27 -41.42 17.46
N ALA A 113 -12.90 -41.80 18.68
CA ALA A 113 -12.07 -42.98 18.91
C ALA A 113 -12.94 -44.24 18.76
N ARG A 114 -12.39 -45.26 18.09
CA ARG A 114 -13.00 -46.59 17.94
C ARG A 114 -12.96 -47.39 19.23
#